data_AF-A0A259RBC8-F1
#
_entry.id   AF-A0A259RBC8-F1
#
_cell.length_a   1.000
_cell.length_b   1.000
_cell.length_c   1.000
_cell.angle_alpha   90.00
_cell.angle_beta   90.00
_cell.angle_gamma   90.00
#
_symmetry.space_group_name_H-M   'P 1'
#
loop_
_entity.id
_entity.type
_entity.pdbx_description
1 polymer ?
#
loop_
_entity_poly.entity_id
_entity_poly.type
_entity_poly.pdbx_seq_one_letter_code
_entity_poly.pdbx_strand_id
1 'polypeptide(L)'
;MATPTAVADSAPSAWERLGRPMLAEFLGTAILLIAVVGSGIMAAQLSPSNTGVALLANAIATACTLYVLISVFGPRSGAHFNPVVTSVFWLKRDISGSLALGYILAQLLGAVAGVWLANAMFDLPVLQVSTHLRGGSGQW
;
A
#
# COMPACT_ATOMS: atom_id res chain seq x y z
N MET A 1 43.55 -20.04 -18.67
CA MET A 1 42.28 -19.84 -19.38
C MET A 1 41.20 -20.57 -18.59
N ALA A 2 40.52 -19.89 -17.68
CA ALA A 2 39.50 -20.49 -16.82
C ALA A 2 38.13 -20.42 -17.52
N THR A 3 37.48 -21.57 -17.67
CA THR A 3 36.13 -21.74 -18.20
C THR A 3 35.13 -21.03 -17.28
N PRO A 4 34.26 -20.14 -17.76
CA PRO A 4 33.17 -19.61 -16.96
C PRO A 4 32.23 -20.77 -16.58
N THR A 5 32.15 -21.10 -15.29
CA THR A 5 31.11 -21.99 -14.77
C THR A 5 29.78 -21.27 -14.95
N ALA A 6 29.02 -21.68 -15.97
CA ALA A 6 27.63 -21.29 -16.10
C ALA A 6 26.91 -21.68 -14.80
N VAL A 7 26.59 -20.69 -13.97
CA VAL A 7 25.66 -20.88 -12.86
C VAL A 7 24.36 -21.26 -13.54
N ALA A 8 23.93 -22.51 -13.39
CA ALA A 8 22.66 -22.96 -13.92
C ALA A 8 21.57 -22.09 -13.28
N ASP A 9 20.88 -21.27 -14.07
CA ASP A 9 19.74 -20.50 -13.62
C ASP A 9 18.64 -21.49 -13.18
N SER A 10 18.58 -21.76 -11.88
CA SER A 10 17.53 -22.57 -11.30
C SER A 10 16.22 -21.80 -11.39
N ALA A 11 15.14 -22.49 -11.78
CA ALA A 11 13.81 -21.88 -11.82
C ALA A 11 13.49 -21.15 -10.49
N PRO A 12 12.88 -19.94 -10.55
CA PRO A 12 12.65 -19.12 -9.35
C PRO A 12 11.83 -19.89 -8.32
N SER A 13 12.22 -19.80 -7.05
CA SER A 13 11.60 -20.54 -5.94
C SER A 13 10.16 -20.07 -5.65
N ALA A 14 9.40 -20.86 -4.87
CA ALA A 14 8.05 -20.47 -4.46
C ALA A 14 8.03 -19.13 -3.70
N TRP A 15 9.07 -18.87 -2.89
CA TRP A 15 9.28 -17.59 -2.22
C TRP A 15 9.36 -16.44 -3.22
N GLU A 16 10.13 -16.59 -4.30
CA GLU A 16 10.31 -15.53 -5.28
C GLU A 16 9.07 -15.26 -6.12
N ARG A 17 8.26 -16.28 -6.37
CA ARG A 17 7.02 -16.17 -7.17
C ARG A 17 5.82 -15.68 -6.36
N LEU A 18 5.76 -15.99 -5.06
CA LEU A 18 4.58 -15.73 -4.22
C LEU A 18 4.92 -14.84 -3.01
N GLY A 19 5.89 -15.26 -2.19
CA GLY A 19 6.19 -14.58 -0.92
C GLY A 19 6.78 -13.18 -1.11
N ARG A 20 7.74 -13.02 -2.02
CA ARG A 20 8.41 -11.74 -2.28
C ARG A 20 7.47 -10.68 -2.87
N PRO A 21 6.58 -10.99 -3.84
CA PRO A 21 5.55 -10.07 -4.29
C PRO A 21 4.51 -9.73 -3.20
N MET A 22 4.07 -10.72 -2.42
CA MET A 22 3.13 -10.49 -1.31
C MET A 22 3.72 -9.56 -0.24
N LEU A 23 5.00 -9.74 0.11
CA LEU A 23 5.69 -8.85 1.04
C LEU A 23 5.80 -7.42 0.48
N ALA A 24 6.05 -7.28 -0.82
CA ALA A 24 6.07 -5.97 -1.48
C ALA A 24 4.70 -5.27 -1.40
N GLU A 25 3.61 -6.00 -1.62
CA GLU A 25 2.25 -5.48 -1.48
C GLU A 25 1.92 -5.07 -0.03
N PHE A 26 2.32 -5.89 0.95
CA PHE A 26 2.15 -5.57 2.37
C PHE A 26 2.91 -4.29 2.76
N LEU A 27 4.22 -4.24 2.47
CA LEU A 27 5.08 -3.11 2.83
C LEU A 27 4.68 -1.84 2.07
N GLY A 28 4.41 -1.95 0.77
CA GLY A 28 3.97 -0.81 -0.04
C GLY A 28 2.65 -0.24 0.47
N THR A 29 1.68 -1.08 0.81
CA THR A 29 0.41 -0.62 1.38
C THR A 29 0.63 0.00 2.77
N ALA A 30 1.42 -0.63 3.64
CA ALA A 30 1.70 -0.07 4.97
C ALA A 30 2.36 1.31 4.90
N ILE A 31 3.40 1.48 4.07
CA ILE A 31 4.10 2.75 3.89
C ILE A 31 3.18 3.80 3.26
N LEU A 32 2.36 3.40 2.28
CA LEU A 32 1.37 4.30 1.68
C LEU A 32 0.40 4.82 2.73
N LEU A 33 -0.14 3.95 3.60
CA LEU A 33 -1.09 4.37 4.64
C LEU A 33 -0.42 5.19 5.75
N ILE A 34 0.84 4.90 6.10
CA ILE A 34 1.62 5.77 7.01
C ILE A 34 1.70 7.19 6.45
N ALA A 35 2.05 7.33 5.17
CA ALA A 35 2.18 8.63 4.53
C ALA A 35 0.83 9.35 4.39
N VAL A 36 -0.22 8.65 3.93
CA VAL A 36 -1.57 9.23 3.76
C VAL A 36 -2.15 9.72 5.09
N VAL A 37 -2.14 8.86 6.12
CA VAL A 37 -2.72 9.20 7.42
C VAL A 37 -1.84 10.21 8.16
N GLY A 38 -0.53 9.98 8.21
CA GLY A 38 0.40 10.87 8.91
C GLY A 38 0.46 12.27 8.31
N SER A 39 0.52 12.38 6.98
CA SER A 39 0.48 13.69 6.32
C SER A 39 -0.87 14.37 6.47
N GLY A 40 -1.99 13.63 6.49
CA GLY A 40 -3.31 14.17 6.80
C GLY A 40 -3.40 14.78 8.20
N ILE A 41 -2.90 14.06 9.22
CA ILE A 41 -2.85 14.55 10.61
C ILE A 41 -2.00 15.82 10.70
N MET A 42 -0.77 15.77 10.17
CA MET A 42 0.15 16.91 10.25
C MET A 42 -0.36 18.12 9.46
N ALA A 43 -0.93 17.91 8.27
CA ALA A 43 -1.48 18.99 7.46
C ALA A 43 -2.64 19.70 8.16
N ALA A 44 -3.51 18.95 8.85
CA ALA A 44 -4.59 19.53 9.65
C ALA A 44 -4.05 20.34 10.85
N GLN A 45 -2.99 19.87 11.51
CA GLN A 45 -2.37 20.59 12.64
C GLN A 45 -1.65 21.87 12.20
N LEU A 46 -0.98 21.85 11.05
CA LEU A 46 -0.24 23.01 10.52
C LEU A 46 -1.14 24.04 9.83
N SER A 47 -2.34 23.65 9.38
CA SER A 47 -3.28 24.52 8.65
C SER A 47 -4.70 24.50 9.26
N PRO A 48 -4.86 24.82 10.56
CA PRO A 48 -6.12 24.61 11.28
C PRO A 48 -7.30 25.45 10.77
N SER A 49 -7.03 26.58 10.10
CA SER A 49 -8.03 27.48 9.52
C SER A 49 -8.14 27.39 7.99
N ASN A 50 -7.40 26.48 7.35
CA ASN A 50 -7.36 26.37 5.89
C ASN A 50 -7.40 24.90 5.42
N THR A 51 -8.61 24.35 5.34
CA THR A 51 -8.86 22.99 4.87
C THR A 51 -8.34 22.75 3.46
N GLY A 52 -8.38 23.76 2.57
CA GLY A 52 -7.89 23.63 1.20
C GLY A 52 -6.38 23.33 1.16
N VAL A 53 -5.59 24.06 1.95
CA VAL A 53 -4.14 23.83 2.08
C VAL A 53 -3.85 22.48 2.74
N ALA A 54 -4.61 22.12 3.79
CA ALA A 54 -4.42 20.84 4.46
C ALA A 54 -4.65 19.64 3.50
N LEU A 55 -5.72 19.70 2.70
CA LEU A 55 -6.03 18.67 1.70
C LEU A 55 -5.00 18.64 0.58
N LEU A 56 -4.55 19.80 0.09
CA LEU A 56 -3.53 19.89 -0.94
C LEU A 56 -2.20 19.27 -0.47
N ALA A 57 -1.76 19.59 0.76
CA ALA A 57 -0.53 19.06 1.33
C ALA A 57 -0.59 17.52 1.47
N ASN A 58 -1.70 16.99 1.99
CA ASN A 58 -1.92 15.54 2.09
C ASN A 58 -1.91 14.87 0.69
N ALA A 59 -2.61 15.46 -0.28
CA ALA A 59 -2.68 14.92 -1.64
C ALA A 59 -1.31 14.85 -2.32
N ILE A 60 -0.50 15.92 -2.19
CA ILE A 60 0.86 15.96 -2.74
C ILE A 60 1.75 14.92 -2.06
N ALA A 61 1.73 14.86 -0.72
CA ALA A 61 2.51 13.87 0.03
C ALA A 61 2.16 12.44 -0.40
N THR A 62 0.87 12.14 -0.49
CA THR A 62 0.36 10.84 -0.96
C THR A 62 0.85 10.52 -2.37
N ALA A 63 0.74 11.45 -3.31
CA ALA A 63 1.15 11.23 -4.69
C ALA A 63 2.66 11.00 -4.82
N CYS A 64 3.48 11.79 -4.12
CA CYS A 64 4.94 11.64 -4.09
C CYS A 64 5.35 10.30 -3.48
N THR A 65 4.74 9.89 -2.36
CA THR A 65 5.01 8.58 -1.75
C THR A 65 4.62 7.46 -2.69
N LEU A 66 3.42 7.52 -3.29
CA LEU A 66 2.97 6.50 -4.22
C LEU A 66 3.91 6.36 -5.43
N TYR A 67 4.39 7.47 -5.99
CA TYR A 67 5.37 7.47 -7.07
C TYR A 67 6.65 6.71 -6.68
N VAL A 68 7.20 6.98 -5.49
CA VAL A 68 8.39 6.27 -4.98
C VAL A 68 8.09 4.79 -4.80
N LEU A 69 6.95 4.44 -4.20
CA LEU A 69 6.57 3.04 -3.96
C LEU A 69 6.40 2.25 -5.26
N ILE A 70 5.74 2.83 -6.26
CA ILE A 70 5.60 2.22 -7.59
C ILE A 70 6.98 2.00 -8.22
N SER A 71 7.87 2.99 -8.11
CA SER A 71 9.22 2.89 -8.68
C SER A 71 10.06 1.77 -8.02
N VAL A 72 9.90 1.56 -6.72
CA VAL A 72 10.68 0.57 -5.95
C VAL A 72 10.10 -0.85 -6.06
N PHE A 73 8.77 -0.97 -5.94
CA PHE A 73 8.08 -2.25 -5.83
C PHE A 73 7.38 -2.70 -7.11
N GLY A 74 7.20 -1.81 -8.09
CA GLY A 74 6.62 -2.14 -9.41
C GLY A 74 7.28 -3.36 -10.06
N PRO A 75 8.62 -3.43 -10.14
CA PRO A 75 9.31 -4.61 -10.69
C PRO A 75 9.13 -5.92 -9.89
N ARG A 76 8.62 -5.84 -8.65
CA ARG A 76 8.49 -6.97 -7.73
C ARG A 76 7.07 -7.53 -7.68
N SER A 77 6.06 -6.67 -7.59
CA SER A 77 4.66 -7.09 -7.44
C SER A 77 3.71 -6.55 -8.49
N GLY A 78 4.12 -5.59 -9.31
CA GLY A 78 3.21 -4.76 -10.10
C GLY A 78 2.67 -3.54 -9.33
N ALA A 79 3.03 -3.39 -8.05
CA ALA A 79 2.68 -2.25 -7.20
C ALA A 79 1.17 -1.93 -7.17
N HIS A 80 0.34 -2.91 -6.82
CA HIS A 80 -1.12 -2.72 -6.81
C HIS A 80 -1.54 -1.87 -5.61
N PHE A 81 -1.06 -2.22 -4.41
CA PHE A 81 -1.34 -1.58 -3.11
C PHE A 81 -2.83 -1.31 -2.83
N ASN A 82 -3.71 -2.05 -3.51
CA ASN A 82 -5.12 -1.76 -3.57
C ASN A 82 -5.90 -3.03 -4.00
N PRO A 83 -6.88 -3.48 -3.18
CA PRO A 83 -7.70 -4.64 -3.49
C PRO A 83 -8.51 -4.48 -4.79
N VAL A 84 -8.98 -3.28 -5.10
CA VAL A 84 -9.75 -2.99 -6.32
C VAL A 84 -8.85 -3.10 -7.54
N VAL A 85 -7.65 -2.51 -7.50
CA VAL A 85 -6.65 -2.62 -8.58
C VAL A 85 -6.31 -4.09 -8.81
N THR A 86 -6.03 -4.83 -7.73
CA THR A 86 -5.75 -6.28 -7.80
C THR A 86 -6.91 -7.05 -8.42
N SER A 87 -8.15 -6.73 -8.05
CA SER A 87 -9.34 -7.37 -8.61
C SER A 87 -9.49 -7.10 -10.11
N VAL A 88 -9.17 -5.88 -10.57
CA VAL A 88 -9.20 -5.54 -12.00
C VAL A 88 -8.17 -6.37 -12.79
N PHE A 89 -6.95 -6.51 -12.28
CA PHE A 89 -5.91 -7.35 -12.91
C PHE A 89 -6.30 -8.82 -12.93
N TRP A 90 -6.95 -9.30 -11.87
CA TRP A 90 -7.49 -10.66 -11.83
C TRP A 90 -8.61 -10.87 -12.88
N LEU A 91 -9.55 -9.93 -13.00
CA LEU A 91 -10.62 -9.98 -14.00
C LEU A 91 -10.08 -9.95 -15.43
N LYS A 92 -8.98 -9.23 -15.66
CA LYS A 92 -8.25 -9.20 -16.93
C LYS A 92 -7.42 -10.46 -17.20
N ARG A 93 -7.30 -11.37 -16.21
CA ARG A 93 -6.45 -12.57 -16.24
C ARG A 93 -4.95 -12.28 -16.32
N ASP A 94 -4.53 -11.09 -15.88
CA ASP A 94 -3.12 -10.71 -15.79
C ASP A 94 -2.42 -11.39 -14.60
N ILE A 95 -3.19 -11.79 -13.57
CA ILE A 95 -2.71 -12.53 -12.40
C ILE A 95 -3.62 -13.73 -12.07
N SER A 96 -3.06 -14.75 -11.40
CA SER A 96 -3.84 -15.88 -10.92
C SER A 96 -4.74 -15.51 -9.74
N GLY A 97 -5.85 -16.22 -9.57
CA GLY A 97 -6.78 -15.98 -8.45
C GLY A 97 -6.15 -16.20 -7.06
N SER A 98 -5.23 -17.16 -6.94
CA SER A 98 -4.49 -17.39 -5.68
C SER A 98 -3.55 -16.22 -5.36
N LEU A 99 -2.86 -15.67 -6.37
CA LEU A 99 -2.01 -14.49 -6.19
C LEU A 99 -2.85 -13.25 -5.86
N ALA A 100 -3.98 -13.07 -6.54
CA ALA A 100 -4.92 -11.97 -6.27
C ALA A 100 -5.44 -12.00 -4.82
N LEU A 101 -5.87 -13.17 -4.32
CA LEU A 101 -6.29 -13.32 -2.94
C LEU A 101 -5.13 -13.03 -1.97
N GLY A 102 -3.93 -13.54 -2.26
CA GLY A 102 -2.73 -13.26 -1.46
C GLY A 102 -2.39 -11.78 -1.38
N TYR A 103 -2.50 -11.06 -2.50
CA TYR A 103 -2.31 -9.61 -2.58
C TYR A 103 -3.34 -8.86 -1.75
N ILE A 104 -4.62 -9.18 -1.89
CA ILE A 104 -5.70 -8.53 -1.13
C ILE A 104 -5.48 -8.70 0.37
N LEU A 105 -5.15 -9.92 0.84
CA LEU A 105 -4.86 -10.16 2.25
C LEU A 105 -3.63 -9.38 2.73
N ALA A 106 -2.55 -9.38 1.94
CA ALA A 106 -1.34 -8.62 2.25
C ALA A 106 -1.61 -7.10 2.33
N GLN A 107 -2.41 -6.55 1.40
CA GLN A 107 -2.81 -5.15 1.37
C GLN A 107 -3.67 -4.78 2.58
N LEU A 108 -4.65 -5.60 2.94
CA LEU A 108 -5.51 -5.35 4.10
C LEU A 108 -4.70 -5.34 5.41
N LEU A 109 -3.81 -6.32 5.59
CA LEU A 109 -2.92 -6.37 6.75
C LEU A 109 -1.94 -5.19 6.77
N GLY A 110 -1.39 -4.83 5.61
CA GLY A 110 -0.51 -3.67 5.46
C GLY A 110 -1.22 -2.37 5.79
N ALA A 111 -2.47 -2.20 5.34
CA ALA A 111 -3.27 -1.02 5.63
C ALA A 111 -3.53 -0.85 7.13
N VAL A 112 -3.92 -1.93 7.82
CA VAL A 112 -4.13 -1.91 9.29
C VAL A 112 -2.82 -1.55 10.00
N ALA A 113 -1.72 -2.24 9.67
CA ALA A 113 -0.42 -1.99 10.28
C ALA A 113 0.07 -0.55 10.04
N GLY A 114 -0.12 -0.02 8.83
CA GLY A 114 0.29 1.33 8.46
C GLY A 114 -0.49 2.40 9.23
N VAL A 115 -1.82 2.25 9.35
CA VAL A 115 -2.66 3.17 10.12
C VAL A 115 -2.31 3.12 11.61
N TRP A 116 -2.11 1.93 12.17
CA TRP A 116 -1.69 1.77 13.57
C TRP A 116 -0.37 2.45 13.86
N LEU A 117 0.62 2.31 12.96
CA LEU A 117 1.90 2.96 13.12
C LEU A 117 1.79 4.49 12.98
N ALA A 118 0.99 4.99 12.02
CA ALA A 118 0.72 6.42 11.92
C ALA A 118 0.09 6.96 13.21
N ASN A 119 -0.94 6.30 13.75
CA ASN A 119 -1.54 6.74 15.01
C ASN A 119 -0.52 6.76 16.15
N ALA A 120 0.31 5.72 16.27
CA ALA A 120 1.37 5.67 17.27
C ALA A 120 2.41 6.80 17.09
N MET A 121 2.79 7.16 15.87
CA MET A 121 3.73 8.26 15.58
C MET A 121 3.24 9.64 16.05
N PHE A 122 1.92 9.81 16.17
CA PHE A 122 1.28 11.06 16.56
C PHE A 122 0.61 10.99 17.95
N ASP A 123 0.99 10.00 18.76
CA ASP A 123 0.43 9.77 20.11
C ASP A 123 -1.11 9.66 20.15
N LEU A 124 -1.70 9.13 19.07
CA LEU A 124 -3.12 8.84 18.98
C LEU A 124 -3.42 7.38 19.39
N PRO A 125 -4.66 7.06 19.82
CA PRO A 125 -5.03 5.68 20.10
C PRO A 125 -4.82 4.78 18.86
N VAL A 126 -4.05 3.71 19.02
CA VAL A 126 -3.71 2.78 17.93
C VAL A 126 -4.96 2.11 17.38
N LEU A 127 -5.84 1.66 18.27
CA LEU A 127 -7.13 1.09 17.91
C LEU A 127 -8.21 2.16 18.13
N GLN A 128 -8.81 2.61 17.04
CA GLN A 128 -9.99 3.46 17.05
C GLN A 128 -11.10 2.82 16.22
N VAL A 129 -12.28 2.69 16.83
CA VAL A 129 -13.48 2.31 16.11
C VAL A 129 -14.07 3.57 15.47
N SER A 130 -14.34 3.51 14.16
CA SER A 130 -14.93 4.64 13.44
C SER A 130 -16.31 4.97 14.02
N THR A 131 -16.44 6.13 14.65
CA THR A 131 -17.73 6.70 15.08
C THR A 131 -18.37 7.56 13.99
N HIS A 132 -17.66 7.76 12.88
CA HIS A 132 -18.14 8.54 11.75
C HIS A 132 -19.22 7.76 10.99
N LEU A 133 -20.49 8.14 11.19
CA LEU A 133 -21.60 7.64 10.39
C LEU A 133 -21.41 8.12 8.94
N ARG A 134 -21.09 7.18 8.04
CA ARG A 134 -21.16 7.40 6.60
C ARG A 134 -22.55 6.96 6.16
N GLY A 135 -23.47 7.90 6.10
CA GLY A 135 -24.83 7.69 5.61
C GLY A 135 -25.23 8.87 4.72
N GLY A 136 -25.98 8.58 3.65
CA GLY A 136 -26.48 9.58 2.71
C GLY A 136 -27.11 8.90 1.49
N SER A 137 -27.97 9.62 0.78
CA SER A 137 -28.71 9.09 -0.39
C SER A 137 -27.82 8.63 -1.55
N GLY A 138 -26.53 8.96 -1.55
CA GLY A 138 -25.54 8.49 -2.54
C GLY A 138 -24.79 7.21 -2.16
N GLN A 139 -25.17 6.52 -1.07
CA GLN A 139 -24.51 5.31 -0.57
C GLN A 139 -25.45 4.07 -0.53
N TRP A 140 -26.67 4.21 -1.04
CA TRP A 140 -27.68 3.14 -1.17
C TRP A 140 -28.10 2.99 -2.63
#